data_AF-A0A939RJW8-F1
#
_entry.id   AF-A0A939RJW8-F1
#
_cell.length_a   1.000
_cell.length_b   1.000
_cell.length_c   1.000
_cell.angle_alpha   90.00
_cell.angle_beta   90.00
_cell.angle_gamma   90.00
#
_symmetry.space_group_name_H-M   'P 1'
#
loop_
_entity.id
_entity.type
_entity.pdbx_description
1 polymer ?
#
loop_
_entity_poly.entity_id
_entity_poly.type
_entity_poly.pdbx_seq_one_letter_code
_entity_poly.pdbx_strand_id
1 'polypeptide(L)'
;MKFFDTLQKIPMGRETLKAVQELGFEIRFEKGLSDAGCCDASKKVILLNPMMKERDLLPTFMHEARHALQSEILRVDDEKTLAADTIKAYRAMEADAVAFETAFVVEAQKAGVAVRSTPMVDLYRKIKDPEAAKAEVFRAWYADTNNLTLYDEFYADQFEVMAEKAAKRGDKECFCEPLPAAKISAVCPYVSPDFLDSAEAFSIRGSAKERISDALEGYAKKTGAKPDTSVQTMYSRAKNGKIIDDRVLPQNPAVTLRLKTVKGRE
;
A
#
# COMPACT_ATOMS: atom_id res chain seq x y z
N MET A 1 -31.98 -8.48 -4.52
CA MET A 1 -30.58 -8.10 -4.20
C MET A 1 -30.26 -6.88 -5.06
N LYS A 2 -30.32 -5.67 -4.51
CA LYS A 2 -30.20 -4.40 -5.25
C LYS A 2 -28.75 -3.94 -5.49
N PHE A 3 -27.77 -4.64 -4.90
CA PHE A 3 -26.36 -4.24 -4.90
C PHE A 3 -25.77 -4.07 -6.31
N PHE A 4 -25.83 -5.12 -7.12
CA PHE A 4 -25.31 -5.07 -8.50
C PHE A 4 -26.13 -4.15 -9.40
N ASP A 5 -27.45 -4.05 -9.18
CA ASP A 5 -28.30 -3.10 -9.90
C ASP A 5 -27.91 -1.65 -9.58
N THR A 6 -27.51 -1.37 -8.34
CA THR A 6 -27.02 -0.06 -7.92
C THR A 6 -25.64 0.24 -8.50
N LEU A 7 -24.70 -0.71 -8.47
CA LEU A 7 -23.39 -0.56 -9.12
C LEU A 7 -23.53 -0.25 -10.61
N GLN A 8 -24.40 -0.97 -11.32
CA GLN A 8 -24.57 -0.80 -12.77
C GLN A 8 -25.13 0.58 -13.19
N LYS A 9 -25.81 1.28 -12.27
CA LYS A 9 -26.32 2.65 -12.50
C LYS A 9 -25.23 3.71 -12.42
N ILE A 10 -24.11 3.40 -11.78
CA ILE A 10 -22.99 4.31 -11.60
C ILE A 10 -21.94 3.94 -12.67
N PRO A 11 -21.63 4.79 -13.66
CA PRO A 11 -20.64 4.51 -14.70
C PRO A 11 -19.36 3.83 -14.19
N MET A 12 -18.69 4.41 -13.19
CA MET A 12 -17.48 3.83 -12.60
C MET A 12 -17.74 2.46 -11.95
N GLY A 13 -18.87 2.30 -11.25
CA GLY A 13 -19.27 1.02 -10.67
C GLY A 13 -19.50 -0.07 -11.72
N ARG A 14 -20.16 0.27 -12.83
CA ARG A 14 -20.40 -0.64 -13.96
C ARG A 14 -19.10 -1.05 -14.65
N GLU A 15 -18.22 -0.09 -14.91
CA GLU A 15 -16.94 -0.31 -15.58
C GLU A 15 -16.01 -1.17 -14.73
N THR A 16 -15.90 -0.88 -13.43
CA THR A 16 -15.11 -1.69 -12.50
C THR A 16 -15.66 -3.10 -12.36
N LEU A 17 -16.99 -3.25 -12.22
CA LEU A 17 -17.63 -4.57 -12.15
C LEU A 17 -17.31 -5.41 -13.39
N LYS A 18 -17.41 -4.82 -14.58
CA LYS A 18 -17.08 -5.48 -15.84
C LYS A 18 -15.59 -5.87 -15.88
N ALA A 19 -14.69 -4.95 -15.54
CA ALA A 19 -13.24 -5.18 -15.61
C ALA A 19 -12.80 -6.35 -14.70
N VAL A 20 -13.27 -6.41 -13.45
CA VAL A 20 -12.88 -7.52 -12.55
C VAL A 20 -13.47 -8.86 -13.02
N GLN A 21 -14.68 -8.87 -13.57
CA GLN A 21 -15.28 -10.08 -14.14
C GLN A 21 -14.52 -10.57 -15.38
N GLU A 22 -14.08 -9.66 -16.26
CA GLU A 22 -13.27 -10.00 -17.43
C GLU A 22 -11.90 -10.59 -17.05
N LEU A 23 -11.34 -10.18 -15.91
CA LEU A 23 -10.13 -10.77 -15.34
C LEU A 23 -10.38 -12.11 -14.62
N GLY A 24 -11.63 -12.58 -14.58
CA GLY A 24 -12.01 -13.85 -13.96
C GLY A 24 -12.17 -13.79 -12.45
N PHE A 25 -12.33 -12.60 -11.86
CA PHE A 25 -12.64 -12.50 -10.43
C PHE A 25 -14.10 -12.85 -10.15
N GLU A 26 -14.31 -13.71 -9.16
CA GLU A 26 -15.62 -13.96 -8.59
C GLU A 26 -15.94 -12.95 -7.48
N ILE A 27 -17.20 -12.53 -7.37
CA ILE A 27 -17.67 -11.68 -6.29
C ILE A 27 -18.60 -12.50 -5.41
N ARG A 28 -18.23 -12.69 -4.15
CA ARG A 28 -18.98 -13.53 -3.20
C ARG A 28 -19.36 -12.75 -1.96
N PHE A 29 -20.54 -13.05 -1.43
CA PHE A 29 -20.97 -12.57 -0.13
C PHE A 29 -20.71 -13.65 0.91
N GLU A 30 -19.77 -13.41 1.83
CA GLU A 30 -19.30 -14.41 2.79
C GLU A 30 -19.55 -13.95 4.24
N LYS A 31 -20.23 -14.80 5.01
CA LYS A 31 -20.47 -14.55 6.43
C LYS A 31 -19.20 -14.87 7.23
N GLY A 32 -18.97 -14.13 8.31
CA GLY A 32 -17.85 -14.39 9.22
C GLY A 32 -16.58 -13.60 8.89
N LEU A 33 -16.61 -12.72 7.89
CA LEU A 33 -15.56 -11.73 7.69
C LEU A 33 -15.52 -10.76 8.88
N SER A 34 -14.32 -10.47 9.39
CA SER A 34 -14.07 -9.43 10.40
C SER A 34 -14.32 -8.04 9.86
N ASP A 35 -14.05 -7.85 8.56
CA ASP A 35 -14.10 -6.57 7.87
C ASP A 35 -15.31 -6.49 6.92
N ALA A 36 -15.47 -5.33 6.28
CA ALA A 36 -16.55 -5.11 5.32
C ALA A 36 -16.36 -5.93 4.02
N GLY A 37 -15.12 -6.22 3.66
CA GLY A 37 -14.73 -7.02 2.51
C GLY A 37 -13.22 -7.24 2.46
N CYS A 38 -12.79 -8.09 1.54
CA CYS A 38 -11.38 -8.28 1.20
C CYS A 38 -11.22 -8.83 -0.22
N CYS A 39 -10.07 -8.59 -0.83
CA CYS A 39 -9.65 -9.21 -2.09
C CYS A 39 -8.62 -10.34 -1.83
N ASP A 40 -8.93 -11.56 -2.27
CA ASP A 40 -7.96 -12.64 -2.38
C ASP A 40 -7.61 -12.83 -3.86
N ALA A 41 -6.59 -12.09 -4.31
CA ALA A 41 -6.11 -12.13 -5.68
C ALA A 41 -5.59 -13.52 -6.09
N SER A 42 -5.04 -14.29 -5.15
CA SER A 42 -4.52 -15.64 -5.43
C SER A 42 -5.63 -16.61 -5.82
N LYS A 43 -6.83 -16.44 -5.26
CA LYS A 43 -8.03 -17.22 -5.58
C LYS A 43 -8.96 -16.51 -6.56
N LYS A 44 -8.57 -15.33 -7.07
CA LYS A 44 -9.40 -14.45 -7.90
C LYS A 44 -10.81 -14.26 -7.32
N VAL A 45 -10.89 -13.87 -6.06
CA VAL A 45 -12.17 -13.63 -5.39
C VAL A 45 -12.19 -12.32 -4.61
N ILE A 46 -13.29 -11.59 -4.74
CA ILE A 46 -13.65 -10.45 -3.91
C ILE A 46 -14.74 -10.91 -2.94
N LEU A 47 -14.44 -10.88 -1.65
CA LEU A 47 -15.36 -11.26 -0.59
C LEU A 47 -15.97 -10.01 0.04
N LEU A 48 -17.29 -9.99 0.18
CA LEU A 48 -18.04 -8.90 0.80
C LEU A 48 -18.86 -9.43 1.98
N ASN A 49 -18.90 -8.69 3.08
CA ASN A 49 -19.60 -9.10 4.28
C ASN A 49 -21.10 -8.79 4.17
N PRO A 50 -22.00 -9.79 4.03
CA PRO A 50 -23.43 -9.54 3.83
C PRO A 50 -24.14 -8.94 5.04
N MET A 51 -23.47 -8.85 6.20
CA MET A 51 -24.01 -8.18 7.39
C MET A 51 -23.88 -6.66 7.32
N MET A 52 -23.06 -6.14 6.40
CA MET A 52 -22.86 -4.71 6.20
C MET A 52 -24.00 -4.10 5.37
N LYS A 53 -24.27 -2.81 5.58
CA LYS A 53 -25.30 -2.10 4.82
C LYS A 53 -24.80 -1.85 3.40
N GLU A 54 -25.71 -1.81 2.42
CA GLU A 54 -25.39 -1.53 1.01
C GLU A 54 -24.58 -0.23 0.84
N ARG A 55 -24.92 0.82 1.62
CA ARG A 55 -24.19 2.11 1.63
C ARG A 55 -22.70 1.98 1.99
N ASP A 56 -22.32 0.95 2.72
CA ASP A 56 -20.94 0.69 3.15
C ASP A 56 -20.28 -0.31 2.19
N LEU A 57 -21.03 -1.32 1.73
CA LEU A 57 -20.57 -2.33 0.80
C LEU A 57 -20.23 -1.81 -0.59
N LEU A 58 -20.93 -0.77 -1.08
CA LEU A 58 -20.67 -0.20 -2.40
C LEU A 58 -19.26 0.41 -2.48
N PRO A 59 -18.86 1.35 -1.59
CA PRO A 59 -17.47 1.82 -1.51
C PRO A 59 -16.47 0.69 -1.25
N THR A 60 -16.76 -0.23 -0.32
CA THR A 60 -15.87 -1.36 -0.03
C THR A 60 -15.62 -2.21 -1.26
N PHE A 61 -16.64 -2.54 -2.05
CA PHE A 61 -16.43 -3.28 -3.29
C PHE A 61 -15.49 -2.55 -4.25
N MET A 62 -15.62 -1.22 -4.37
CA MET A 62 -14.75 -0.45 -5.25
C MET A 62 -13.29 -0.44 -4.77
N HIS A 63 -13.09 -0.45 -3.46
CA HIS A 63 -11.79 -0.62 -2.83
C HIS A 63 -11.19 -1.99 -3.16
N GLU A 64 -11.89 -3.08 -2.84
CA GLU A 64 -11.40 -4.45 -3.07
C GLU A 64 -11.23 -4.79 -4.56
N ALA A 65 -12.14 -4.28 -5.40
CA ALA A 65 -12.04 -4.40 -6.84
C ALA A 65 -10.78 -3.68 -7.36
N ARG A 66 -10.36 -2.59 -6.72
CA ARG A 66 -9.12 -1.92 -7.11
C ARG A 66 -7.91 -2.81 -6.82
N HIS A 67 -7.85 -3.49 -5.68
CA HIS A 67 -6.80 -4.49 -5.41
C HIS A 67 -6.78 -5.61 -6.44
N ALA A 68 -7.94 -6.09 -6.88
CA ALA A 68 -8.02 -7.08 -7.95
C ALA A 68 -7.34 -6.57 -9.24
N LEU A 69 -7.66 -5.34 -9.67
CA LEU A 69 -7.04 -4.73 -10.86
C LEU A 69 -5.52 -4.50 -10.69
N GLN A 70 -5.10 -4.04 -9.52
CA GLN A 70 -3.67 -3.81 -9.21
C GLN A 70 -2.87 -5.11 -9.26
N SER A 71 -3.43 -6.24 -8.81
CA SER A 71 -2.76 -7.54 -8.80
C SER A 71 -2.38 -8.08 -10.19
N GLU A 72 -3.05 -7.59 -11.24
CA GLU A 72 -2.74 -7.93 -12.63
C GLU A 72 -1.69 -7.00 -13.24
N ILE A 73 -1.40 -5.86 -12.60
CA ILE A 73 -0.38 -4.88 -13.02
C ILE A 73 0.94 -5.13 -12.27
N LEU A 74 0.86 -5.34 -10.96
CA LEU A 74 2.01 -5.51 -10.08
C LEU A 74 1.79 -6.74 -9.18
N ARG A 75 2.72 -7.69 -9.27
CA ARG A 75 2.80 -8.82 -8.35
C ARG A 75 3.98 -8.61 -7.42
N VAL A 76 3.68 -8.50 -6.13
CA VAL A 76 4.69 -8.47 -5.07
C VAL A 76 4.93 -9.91 -4.63
N ASP A 77 6.18 -10.36 -4.68
CA ASP A 77 6.59 -11.62 -4.06
C ASP A 77 6.99 -11.31 -2.61
N ASP A 78 6.06 -11.47 -1.68
CA ASP A 78 6.23 -11.06 -0.29
C ASP A 78 7.43 -11.75 0.36
N GLU A 79 7.71 -13.00 0.00
CA GLU A 79 8.82 -13.75 0.60
C GLU A 79 10.17 -13.24 0.10
N LYS A 80 10.26 -12.80 -1.16
CA LYS A 80 11.52 -12.38 -1.79
C LYS A 80 11.78 -10.88 -1.77
N THR A 81 10.75 -10.07 -1.80
CA THR A 81 10.88 -8.62 -1.95
C THR A 81 11.49 -8.00 -0.69
N LEU A 82 12.39 -7.02 -0.85
CA LEU A 82 12.96 -6.26 0.27
C LEU A 82 11.85 -5.63 1.12
N ALA A 83 11.99 -5.67 2.44
CA ALA A 83 10.95 -5.26 3.36
C ALA A 83 10.48 -3.81 3.16
N ALA A 84 11.41 -2.88 2.93
CA ALA A 84 11.05 -1.48 2.68
C ALA A 84 10.26 -1.30 1.36
N ASP A 85 10.59 -2.09 0.33
CA ASP A 85 9.90 -2.00 -0.95
C ASP A 85 8.53 -2.69 -0.91
N THR A 86 8.37 -3.79 -0.16
CA THR A 86 7.07 -4.41 0.13
C THR A 86 6.14 -3.43 0.83
N ILE A 87 6.62 -2.74 1.89
CA ILE A 87 5.83 -1.71 2.60
C ILE A 87 5.45 -0.57 1.65
N LYS A 88 6.40 -0.10 0.83
CA LYS A 88 6.15 0.95 -0.16
C LYS A 88 5.07 0.53 -1.17
N ALA A 89 5.16 -0.69 -1.70
CA ALA A 89 4.25 -1.22 -2.69
C ALA A 89 2.82 -1.32 -2.15
N TYR A 90 2.63 -1.98 -1.01
CA TYR A 90 1.28 -2.15 -0.46
C TYR A 90 0.66 -0.83 -0.01
N ARG A 91 1.43 0.09 0.59
CA ARG A 91 0.89 1.42 0.93
C ARG A 91 0.46 2.20 -0.30
N ALA A 92 1.21 2.13 -1.39
CA ALA A 92 0.81 2.76 -2.63
C ALA A 92 -0.48 2.13 -3.18
N MET A 93 -0.61 0.79 -3.11
CA MET A 93 -1.82 0.08 -3.51
C MET A 93 -3.04 0.48 -2.67
N GLU A 94 -2.90 0.58 -1.35
CA GLU A 94 -3.95 1.03 -0.43
C GLU A 94 -4.37 2.49 -0.67
N ALA A 95 -3.40 3.40 -0.79
CA ALA A 95 -3.67 4.81 -1.08
C ALA A 95 -4.41 4.98 -2.43
N ASP A 96 -4.04 4.19 -3.44
CA ASP A 96 -4.72 4.16 -4.73
C ASP A 96 -6.14 3.56 -4.64
N ALA A 97 -6.33 2.49 -3.86
CA ALA A 97 -7.66 1.92 -3.59
C ALA A 97 -8.59 2.95 -2.93
N VAL A 98 -8.10 3.69 -1.93
CA VAL A 98 -8.85 4.79 -1.27
C VAL A 98 -9.16 5.94 -2.23
N ALA A 99 -8.25 6.30 -3.13
CA ALA A 99 -8.48 7.33 -4.13
C ALA A 99 -9.60 6.94 -5.12
N PHE A 100 -9.59 5.69 -5.61
CA PHE A 100 -10.62 5.15 -6.50
C PHE A 100 -11.97 4.98 -5.78
N GLU A 101 -11.97 4.47 -4.55
CA GLU A 101 -13.17 4.43 -3.70
C GLU A 101 -13.78 5.82 -3.54
N THR A 102 -12.96 6.83 -3.25
CA THR A 102 -13.40 8.21 -3.04
C THR A 102 -14.01 8.80 -4.32
N ALA A 103 -13.37 8.58 -5.47
CA ALA A 103 -13.91 9.00 -6.77
C ALA A 103 -15.29 8.38 -7.04
N PHE A 104 -15.43 7.08 -6.79
CA PHE A 104 -16.71 6.39 -6.89
C PHE A 104 -17.77 6.97 -5.95
N VAL A 105 -17.42 7.24 -4.69
CA VAL A 105 -18.34 7.84 -3.71
C VAL A 105 -18.88 9.17 -4.21
N VAL A 106 -18.04 10.01 -4.80
CA VAL A 106 -18.46 11.29 -5.40
C VAL A 106 -19.45 11.07 -6.55
N GLU A 107 -19.19 10.10 -7.43
CA GLU A 107 -20.07 9.77 -8.55
C GLU A 107 -21.41 9.18 -8.11
N ALA A 108 -21.38 8.25 -7.15
CA ALA A 108 -22.55 7.66 -6.54
C ALA A 108 -23.46 8.72 -5.90
N GLN A 109 -22.87 9.66 -5.15
CA GLN A 109 -23.62 10.75 -4.53
C GLN A 109 -24.23 11.71 -5.57
N LYS A 110 -23.55 11.98 -6.69
CA LYS A 110 -24.12 12.76 -7.81
C LYS A 110 -25.31 12.05 -8.46
N ALA A 111 -25.29 10.71 -8.49
CA ALA A 111 -26.39 9.89 -8.97
C ALA A 111 -27.52 9.70 -7.94
N GLY A 112 -27.45 10.36 -6.78
CA GLY A 112 -28.46 10.24 -5.71
C GLY A 112 -28.40 8.92 -4.94
N VAL A 113 -27.30 8.17 -5.05
CA VAL A 113 -27.09 6.92 -4.30
C VAL A 113 -26.49 7.23 -2.94
N ALA A 114 -27.14 6.74 -1.89
CA ALA A 114 -26.65 6.90 -0.51
C ALA A 114 -25.49 5.94 -0.23
N VAL A 115 -24.29 6.48 -0.03
CA VAL A 115 -23.06 5.74 0.30
C VAL A 115 -22.35 6.36 1.50
N ARG A 116 -21.50 5.59 2.19
CA ARG A 116 -20.59 6.11 3.21
C ARG A 116 -19.71 7.22 2.62
N SER A 117 -19.51 8.29 3.39
CA SER A 117 -18.66 9.42 3.02
C SER A 117 -17.52 9.53 4.03
N THR A 118 -16.35 9.93 3.55
CA THR A 118 -15.16 10.21 4.37
C THR A 118 -14.73 11.67 4.16
N PRO A 119 -13.87 12.24 5.01
CA PRO A 119 -13.31 13.57 4.78
C PRO A 119 -12.58 13.73 3.43
N MET A 120 -12.08 12.62 2.85
CA MET A 120 -11.43 12.63 1.52
C MET A 120 -12.38 13.03 0.39
N VAL A 121 -13.70 12.81 0.54
CA VAL A 121 -14.71 13.20 -0.46
C VAL A 121 -14.73 14.73 -0.65
N ASP A 122 -14.59 15.48 0.45
CA ASP A 122 -14.56 16.95 0.39
C ASP A 122 -13.25 17.47 -0.22
N LEU A 123 -12.15 16.75 0.01
CA LEU A 123 -10.87 17.04 -0.64
C LEU A 123 -10.97 16.83 -2.16
N TYR A 124 -11.49 15.68 -2.58
CA TYR A 124 -11.67 15.35 -4.00
C TYR A 124 -12.51 16.41 -4.74
N ARG A 125 -13.63 16.84 -4.15
CA ARG A 125 -14.56 17.80 -4.77
C ARG A 125 -13.98 19.19 -5.02
N LYS A 126 -12.95 19.60 -4.27
CA LYS A 126 -12.31 20.91 -4.43
C LYS A 126 -11.45 20.99 -5.69
N ILE A 127 -11.12 19.85 -6.28
CA ILE A 127 -10.24 19.75 -7.44
C ILE A 127 -11.08 19.39 -8.66
N LYS A 128 -10.95 20.18 -9.74
CA LYS A 128 -11.76 19.99 -10.95
C LYS A 128 -11.29 18.80 -11.79
N ASP A 129 -9.98 18.60 -11.89
CA ASP A 129 -9.39 17.51 -12.66
C ASP A 129 -9.44 16.19 -11.87
N PRO A 130 -10.10 15.13 -12.37
CA PRO A 130 -10.25 13.87 -11.64
C PRO A 130 -8.93 13.18 -11.29
N GLU A 131 -7.93 13.22 -12.17
CA GLU A 131 -6.62 12.60 -11.89
C GLU A 131 -5.86 13.38 -10.81
N ALA A 132 -5.84 14.72 -10.88
CA ALA A 132 -5.29 15.54 -9.81
C ALA A 132 -6.04 15.36 -8.49
N ALA A 133 -7.37 15.19 -8.52
CA ALA A 133 -8.17 14.92 -7.33
C ALA A 133 -7.81 13.57 -6.69
N LYS A 134 -7.65 12.52 -7.50
CA LYS A 134 -7.14 11.22 -7.02
C LYS A 134 -5.73 11.33 -6.46
N ALA A 135 -4.84 12.06 -7.13
CA ALA A 135 -3.47 12.28 -6.66
C ALA A 135 -3.45 12.95 -5.27
N GLU A 136 -4.36 13.90 -5.04
CA GLU A 136 -4.45 14.57 -3.75
C GLU A 136 -5.04 13.67 -2.64
N VAL A 137 -6.08 12.89 -2.95
CA VAL A 137 -6.60 11.89 -2.00
C VAL A 137 -5.55 10.84 -1.67
N PHE A 138 -4.79 10.38 -2.67
CA PHE A 138 -3.68 9.46 -2.48
C PHE A 138 -2.64 10.02 -1.49
N ARG A 139 -2.21 11.28 -1.64
CA ARG A 139 -1.27 11.91 -0.71
C ARG A 139 -1.89 12.06 0.69
N ALA A 140 -3.15 12.47 0.76
CA ALA A 140 -3.85 12.65 2.03
C ALA A 140 -3.96 11.35 2.85
N TRP A 141 -3.97 10.18 2.20
CA TRP A 141 -3.88 8.89 2.89
C TRP A 141 -2.59 8.76 3.71
N TYR A 142 -1.45 9.24 3.18
CA TYR A 142 -0.17 9.28 3.91
C TYR A 142 -0.14 10.34 5.01
N ALA A 143 -1.02 11.33 4.99
CA ALA A 143 -1.15 12.31 6.07
C ALA A 143 -1.94 11.76 7.29
N ASP A 144 -2.68 10.66 7.14
CA ASP A 144 -3.38 10.01 8.26
C ASP A 144 -2.42 9.18 9.10
N THR A 145 -1.82 9.84 10.09
CA THR A 145 -0.82 9.25 10.99
C THR A 145 -1.36 8.10 11.83
N ASN A 146 -2.65 8.09 12.15
CA ASN A 146 -3.27 6.99 12.90
C ASN A 146 -3.38 5.76 12.01
N ASN A 147 -3.88 5.93 10.79
CA ASN A 147 -3.97 4.85 9.82
C ASN A 147 -2.58 4.29 9.49
N LEU A 148 -1.62 5.16 9.18
CA LEU A 148 -0.24 4.74 8.91
C LEU A 148 0.40 3.97 10.08
N THR A 149 0.08 4.34 11.33
CA THR A 149 0.56 3.63 12.51
C THR A 149 0.00 2.20 12.56
N LEU A 150 -1.29 2.00 12.24
CA LEU A 150 -1.87 0.66 12.19
C LEU A 150 -1.17 -0.20 11.14
N TYR A 151 -0.90 0.37 9.97
CA TYR A 151 -0.15 -0.32 8.92
C TYR A 151 1.31 -0.59 9.31
N ASP A 152 2.00 0.35 9.99
CA ASP A 152 3.37 0.11 10.51
C ASP A 152 3.42 -1.14 11.40
N GLU A 153 2.50 -1.23 12.37
CA GLU A 153 2.48 -2.36 13.31
C GLU A 153 2.06 -3.66 12.62
N PHE A 154 1.09 -3.60 11.71
CA PHE A 154 0.71 -4.77 10.89
C PHE A 154 1.90 -5.32 10.11
N TYR A 155 2.67 -4.47 9.42
CA TYR A 155 3.84 -4.93 8.67
C TYR A 155 4.94 -5.46 9.59
N ALA A 156 5.14 -4.85 10.77
CA ALA A 156 6.08 -5.38 11.74
C ALA A 156 5.71 -6.81 12.17
N ASP A 157 4.45 -7.06 12.51
CA ASP A 157 3.95 -8.40 12.85
C ASP A 157 4.13 -9.39 11.68
N GLN A 158 3.82 -8.98 10.44
CA GLN A 158 3.99 -9.83 9.25
C GLN A 158 5.45 -10.20 9.03
N PHE A 159 6.37 -9.24 9.05
CA PHE A 159 7.80 -9.53 8.84
C PHE A 159 8.39 -10.40 9.95
N GLU A 160 7.97 -10.22 11.20
CA GLU A 160 8.36 -11.13 12.29
C GLU A 160 7.94 -12.58 12.00
N VAL A 161 6.69 -12.79 11.60
CA VAL A 161 6.16 -14.12 11.25
C VAL A 161 6.87 -14.70 10.02
N MET A 162 7.08 -13.89 8.98
CA MET A 162 7.72 -14.33 7.73
C MET A 162 9.19 -14.68 7.96
N ALA A 163 9.93 -13.84 8.69
CA ALA A 163 11.32 -14.09 9.05
C ALA A 163 11.46 -15.37 9.90
N GLU A 164 10.56 -15.59 10.86
CA GLU A 164 10.55 -16.82 11.65
C GLU A 164 10.29 -18.07 10.79
N LYS A 165 9.30 -18.01 9.89
CA LYS A 165 8.99 -19.12 8.97
C LYS A 165 10.17 -19.40 8.02
N ALA A 166 10.75 -18.37 7.42
CA ALA A 166 11.92 -18.49 6.55
C ALA A 166 13.10 -19.13 7.29
N ALA A 167 13.37 -18.68 8.52
CA ALA A 167 14.43 -19.25 9.36
C ALA A 167 14.19 -20.72 9.69
N LYS A 168 12.95 -21.11 10.00
CA LYS A 168 12.58 -22.53 10.24
C LYS A 168 12.78 -23.41 9.00
N ARG A 169 12.54 -22.86 7.81
CA ARG A 169 12.78 -23.56 6.53
C ARG A 169 14.26 -23.59 6.12
N GLY A 170 15.11 -22.77 6.75
CA GLY A 170 16.50 -22.59 6.33
C GLY A 170 16.63 -21.89 4.97
N ASP A 171 15.60 -21.16 4.55
CA ASP A 171 15.58 -20.43 3.29
C ASP A 171 16.60 -19.28 3.35
N LYS A 172 17.37 -19.09 2.28
CA LYS A 172 18.39 -18.03 2.19
C LYS A 172 18.06 -16.96 1.15
N GLU A 173 16.98 -17.16 0.40
CA GLU A 173 16.58 -16.30 -0.71
C GLU A 173 15.40 -15.38 -0.35
N CYS A 174 14.95 -15.37 0.90
CA CYS A 174 13.96 -14.39 1.36
C CYS A 174 14.57 -12.99 1.51
N PHE A 175 13.75 -11.97 1.26
CA PHE A 175 14.06 -10.54 1.44
C PHE A 175 15.33 -10.08 0.71
N CYS A 176 15.47 -10.41 -0.58
CA CYS A 176 16.66 -10.11 -1.36
C CYS A 176 16.40 -9.38 -2.69
N GLU A 177 15.15 -9.30 -3.14
CA GLU A 177 14.79 -8.72 -4.44
C GLU A 177 14.27 -7.28 -4.29
N PRO A 178 14.90 -6.28 -4.92
CA PRO A 178 14.41 -4.91 -4.87
C PRO A 178 13.18 -4.72 -5.76
N LEU A 179 12.25 -3.87 -5.33
CA LEU A 179 11.09 -3.45 -6.12
C LEU A 179 11.08 -1.92 -6.26
N PRO A 180 11.65 -1.37 -7.35
CA PRO A 180 11.82 0.07 -7.53
C PRO A 180 10.50 0.85 -7.57
N ALA A 181 10.51 2.09 -7.07
CA ALA A 181 9.36 3.00 -7.07
C ALA A 181 8.72 3.16 -8.46
N ALA A 182 9.52 3.17 -9.54
CA ALA A 182 9.02 3.25 -10.91
C ALA A 182 8.15 2.05 -11.34
N LYS A 183 8.39 0.85 -10.78
CA LYS A 183 7.51 -0.30 -10.99
C LYS A 183 6.23 -0.16 -10.15
N ILE A 184 6.36 0.30 -8.91
CA ILE A 184 5.22 0.51 -8.00
C ILE A 184 4.28 1.57 -8.57
N SER A 185 4.79 2.68 -9.12
CA SER A 185 3.97 3.74 -9.71
C SER A 185 3.11 3.28 -10.90
N ALA A 186 3.37 2.11 -11.48
CA ALA A 186 2.52 1.55 -12.54
C ALA A 186 1.09 1.27 -12.04
N VAL A 187 0.90 0.98 -10.75
CA VAL A 187 -0.45 0.80 -10.18
C VAL A 187 -1.15 2.14 -9.88
N CYS A 188 -0.39 3.23 -9.71
CA CYS A 188 -0.90 4.56 -9.39
C CYS A 188 -0.28 5.63 -10.33
N PRO A 189 -0.58 5.59 -11.65
CA PRO A 189 0.14 6.34 -12.68
C PRO A 189 -0.04 7.87 -12.60
N TYR A 190 -0.99 8.35 -11.80
CA TYR A 190 -1.24 9.78 -11.53
C TYR A 190 -0.37 10.34 -10.39
N VAL A 191 0.55 9.52 -9.84
CA VAL A 191 1.51 9.91 -8.80
C VAL A 191 2.93 9.67 -9.30
N SER A 192 3.82 10.65 -9.12
CA SER A 192 5.24 10.52 -9.48
C SER A 192 5.93 9.44 -8.63
N PRO A 193 6.81 8.60 -9.22
CA PRO A 193 7.68 7.70 -8.45
C PRO A 193 8.44 8.43 -7.34
N ASP A 194 8.86 9.68 -7.56
CA ASP A 194 9.61 10.47 -6.58
C ASP A 194 8.82 10.71 -5.30
N PHE A 195 7.48 10.75 -5.36
CA PHE A 195 6.65 10.86 -4.17
C PHE A 195 6.80 9.62 -3.28
N LEU A 196 6.88 8.42 -3.88
CA LEU A 196 7.00 7.15 -3.15
C LEU A 196 8.35 7.00 -2.42
N ASP A 197 9.36 7.76 -2.84
CA ASP A 197 10.68 7.84 -2.20
C ASP A 197 10.83 9.09 -1.30
N SER A 198 9.79 9.92 -1.19
CA SER A 198 9.80 11.12 -0.36
C SER A 198 9.78 10.80 1.14
N ALA A 199 10.16 11.77 1.97
CA ALA A 199 10.09 11.64 3.42
C ALA A 199 8.67 11.38 3.95
N GLU A 200 7.66 11.84 3.22
CA GLU A 200 6.25 11.64 3.57
C GLU A 200 5.85 10.17 3.35
N ALA A 201 6.02 9.65 2.13
CA ALA A 201 5.58 8.31 1.77
C ALA A 201 6.53 7.20 2.25
N PHE A 202 7.84 7.44 2.19
CA PHE A 202 8.89 6.48 2.53
C PHE A 202 9.32 6.58 3.99
N SER A 203 8.33 6.65 4.88
CA SER A 203 8.54 6.72 6.33
C SER A 203 7.82 5.63 7.10
N ILE A 204 8.38 5.23 8.24
CA ILE A 204 7.87 4.17 9.11
C ILE A 204 8.05 4.58 10.56
N ARG A 205 7.14 4.16 11.45
CA ARG A 205 7.32 4.40 12.88
C ARG A 205 8.60 3.76 13.40
N GLY A 206 9.36 4.49 14.22
CA GLY A 206 10.64 4.02 14.76
C GLY A 206 10.55 2.65 15.44
N SER A 207 9.51 2.41 16.24
CA SER A 207 9.28 1.09 16.88
C SER A 207 9.07 -0.04 15.87
N ALA A 208 8.31 0.17 14.81
CA ALA A 208 8.12 -0.83 13.76
C ALA A 208 9.41 -1.05 12.95
N LYS A 209 10.17 0.03 12.68
CA LYS A 209 11.47 -0.02 11.99
C LYS A 209 12.48 -0.89 12.76
N GLU A 210 12.56 -0.72 14.07
CA GLU A 210 13.41 -1.52 14.96
C GLU A 210 12.98 -3.00 14.94
N ARG A 211 11.69 -3.28 15.17
CA ARG A 211 11.13 -4.64 15.16
C ARG A 211 11.43 -5.40 13.86
N ILE A 212 11.20 -4.76 12.71
CA ILE A 212 11.47 -5.37 11.41
C ILE A 212 12.98 -5.60 11.23
N SER A 213 13.81 -4.64 11.61
CA SER A 213 15.28 -4.78 11.53
C SER A 213 15.77 -5.97 12.37
N ASP A 214 15.29 -6.09 13.60
CA ASP A 214 15.65 -7.18 14.53
C ASP A 214 15.19 -8.55 13.99
N ALA A 215 13.98 -8.63 13.43
CA ALA A 215 13.45 -9.84 12.84
C ALA A 215 14.30 -10.32 11.64
N LEU A 216 14.63 -9.41 10.72
CA LEU A 216 15.41 -9.71 9.52
C LEU A 216 16.88 -10.04 9.85
N GLU A 217 17.48 -9.35 10.83
CA GLU A 217 18.82 -9.68 11.32
C GLU A 217 18.83 -11.06 12.01
N GLY A 218 17.82 -11.35 12.83
CA GLY A 218 17.65 -12.63 13.49
C GLY A 218 17.49 -13.79 12.49
N TYR A 219 16.72 -13.59 11.42
CA TYR A 219 16.62 -14.52 10.29
C TYR A 219 18.00 -14.75 9.64
N ALA A 220 18.68 -13.69 9.24
CA ALA A 220 19.97 -13.77 8.56
C ALA A 220 21.03 -14.50 9.40
N LYS A 221 21.08 -14.23 10.71
CA LYS A 221 21.98 -14.93 11.66
C LYS A 221 21.71 -16.44 11.73
N LYS A 222 20.43 -16.85 11.67
CA LYS A 222 20.03 -18.27 11.77
C LYS A 222 20.28 -19.05 10.47
N THR A 223 20.10 -18.41 9.31
CA THR A 223 20.18 -19.07 8.00
C THR A 223 21.53 -18.87 7.30
N GLY A 224 22.28 -17.85 7.69
CA GLY A 224 23.46 -17.38 6.96
C GLY A 224 23.11 -16.61 5.68
N ALA A 225 21.87 -16.15 5.54
CA ALA A 225 21.46 -15.27 4.44
C ALA A 225 22.12 -13.88 4.59
N LYS A 226 22.10 -13.10 3.49
CA LYS A 226 22.47 -11.68 3.57
C LYS A 226 21.36 -10.93 4.32
N PRO A 227 21.68 -10.09 5.31
CA PRO A 227 20.67 -9.32 6.01
C PRO A 227 20.03 -8.29 5.07
N ASP A 228 18.70 -8.22 5.09
CA ASP A 228 17.95 -7.11 4.50
C ASP A 228 17.99 -5.90 5.46
N THR A 229 18.66 -4.84 5.03
CA THR A 229 18.77 -3.58 5.76
C THR A 229 17.94 -2.47 5.13
N SER A 230 17.05 -2.79 4.18
CA SER A 230 16.30 -1.82 3.37
C SER A 230 15.47 -0.87 4.23
N VAL A 231 14.86 -1.35 5.31
CA VAL A 231 14.07 -0.53 6.25
C VAL A 231 14.90 0.55 6.96
N GLN A 232 16.22 0.36 7.09
CA GLN A 232 17.12 1.39 7.64
C GLN A 232 17.26 2.61 6.73
N THR A 233 16.94 2.45 5.44
CA THR A 233 16.92 3.54 4.46
C THR A 233 15.59 4.32 4.46
N MET A 234 14.57 3.85 5.18
CA MET A 234 13.31 4.59 5.36
C MET A 234 13.45 5.67 6.43
N TYR A 235 12.76 6.79 6.26
CA TYR A 235 12.69 7.82 7.29
C TYR A 235 11.95 7.30 8.52
N SER A 236 12.41 7.68 9.72
CA SER A 236 11.65 7.41 10.93
C SER A 236 10.51 8.42 11.09
N ARG A 237 9.37 7.95 11.59
CA ARG A 237 8.20 8.76 11.92
C ARG A 237 7.91 8.66 13.41
N ALA A 238 7.80 9.79 14.09
CA ALA A 238 7.39 9.85 15.48
C ALA A 238 5.87 9.61 15.63
N LYS A 239 5.40 9.31 16.85
CA LYS A 239 3.97 9.07 17.14
C LYS A 239 3.06 10.23 16.74
N ASN A 240 3.57 11.46 16.73
CA ASN A 240 2.83 12.66 16.31
C ASN A 240 2.92 12.94 14.79
N GLY A 241 3.46 12.00 14.00
CA GLY A 241 3.61 12.15 12.55
C GLY A 241 4.87 12.88 12.10
N LYS A 242 5.66 13.46 13.01
CA LYS A 242 6.88 14.18 12.63
C LYS A 242 7.91 13.22 12.03
N ILE A 243 8.42 13.57 10.84
CA ILE A 243 9.52 12.85 10.19
C ILE A 243 10.85 13.21 10.85
N ILE A 244 11.66 12.19 11.09
CA ILE A 244 13.03 12.23 11.62
C ILE A 244 13.93 11.57 10.57
N ASP A 245 14.92 12.30 10.06
CA ASP A 245 15.91 11.73 9.15
C ASP A 245 17.04 11.08 9.95
N ASP A 246 16.90 9.78 10.18
CA ASP A 246 17.87 8.90 10.83
C ASP A 246 18.32 7.78 9.88
N ARG A 247 18.15 8.00 8.57
CA ARG A 247 18.39 6.97 7.56
C ARG A 247 19.86 6.60 7.50
N VAL A 248 20.11 5.30 7.39
CA VAL A 248 21.43 4.78 7.05
C VAL A 248 21.47 4.58 5.54
N LEU A 249 21.92 5.61 4.83
CA LEU A 249 22.06 5.52 3.39
C LEU A 249 23.20 4.56 3.04
N PRO A 250 23.08 3.75 1.96
CA PRO A 250 24.18 2.96 1.46
C PRO A 250 25.40 3.87 1.24
N GLN A 251 26.52 3.55 1.88
CA GLN A 251 27.79 4.24 1.66
C GLN A 251 28.19 4.00 0.20
N ASN A 252 27.85 4.92 -0.70
CA ASN A 252 28.29 4.85 -2.09
C ASN A 252 29.80 5.14 -2.14
N PRO A 253 30.66 4.17 -2.52
CA PRO A 253 32.11 4.38 -2.56
C PRO A 253 32.51 5.56 -3.47
N ALA A 254 31.67 5.90 -4.46
CA ALA A 254 31.90 7.02 -5.37
C ALA A 254 31.70 8.41 -4.74
N VAL A 255 30.89 8.52 -3.68
CA VAL A 255 30.63 9.80 -3.00
C VAL A 255 31.73 10.12 -1.98
N THR A 256 32.28 9.09 -1.32
CA THR A 256 33.38 9.25 -0.35
C THR A 256 34.68 9.74 -1.00
N LEU A 257 34.89 9.45 -2.29
CA LEU A 257 36.05 9.99 -3.04
C LEU A 257 35.94 11.48 -3.35
N ARG A 258 34.72 12.02 -3.59
CA ARG A 258 34.52 13.46 -3.86
C ARG A 258 34.72 14.34 -2.63
N LEU A 259 34.43 13.84 -1.43
CA LEU A 259 34.65 14.60 -0.19
C LEU A 259 36.12 14.64 0.24
N LYS A 260 36.95 13.67 -0.18
CA LYS A 260 38.40 13.68 0.10
C LYS A 260 39.18 14.57 -0.86
N THR A 261 38.73 14.76 -2.10
CA THR A 261 39.43 15.63 -3.07
C THR A 261 39.18 17.13 -2.85
N VAL A 262 38.08 17.52 -2.18
CA VAL A 262 37.80 18.93 -1.85
C VAL A 262 38.58 19.42 -0.62
N LYS A 263 38.94 18.52 0.31
CA LYS A 263 39.75 18.87 1.51
C LYS A 263 41.28 18.80 1.30
N GLY A 264 41.75 18.49 0.10
CA GLY A 264 43.18 18.32 -0.22
C GLY A 264 43.79 19.43 -1.09
N ARG A 265 43.12 20.57 -1.21
CA ARG A 265 43.66 21.77 -1.88
C ARG A 265 43.53 22.98 -0.94
N GLU A 266 44.36 22.99 0.09
CA GLU A 266 44.89 24.23 0.69
C GLU A 266 46.35 24.39 0.23
#